data_AF-A0A7U9GVZ3-F1
#
_entry.id   AF-A0A7U9GVZ3-F1
#
_cell.length_a   1.000
_cell.length_b   1.000
_cell.length_c   1.000
_cell.angle_alpha   90.00
_cell.angle_beta   90.00
_cell.angle_gamma   90.00
#
_symmetry.space_group_name_H-M   'P 1'
#
loop_
_entity.id
_entity.type
_entity.pdbx_description
1 polymer ?
#
loop_
_entity_poly.entity_id
_entity_poly.type
_entity_poly.pdbx_seq_one_letter_code
_entity_poly.pdbx_strand_id
1 'polypeptide(L)'
;MNSRFKAWRHPLIATLPLLAILAGCTGGDNAKPKTHALATYSSTTWEALPAVSDSDLVAGFGSWRSACTRLKADPVWGGTCAAAANVPPSANEIRAFLKQNLDVFGLRAEHDNPNGLITGYYEPVYPGSLTPTDVANVPVYGVPEDMIIVSLDSIYPELKGKRLRGRLEGRVLKPYDDAATIESKGVKAPVVAYLTDPMNLQFLQIQGSGRIQTPDGKQLRIAYADQNGHPYRPIGRWLVEQGELKKEDVTMSAISNWAKANPSRIPELLGSNPSYVFFTRNPDSNEGPRGSLNVPLTAGYSAAVDRKVIPLGSLLWLSTTRPDGTALVRPVAAQDTGGAIAGEVRADLFWGTGDAAGQLAGDMKQQGQIWMLWPKGAALPQVPQVADTVKDKP
;
A
#
# COMPACT_ATOMS: atom_id res chain seq x y z
N MET A 1 63.90 50.78 2.69
CA MET A 1 64.26 49.54 3.42
C MET A 1 64.02 48.38 2.46
N ASN A 2 65.02 47.94 1.67
CA ASN A 2 66.05 46.93 2.01
C ASN A 2 65.42 45.66 2.66
N SER A 3 65.66 44.41 2.26
CA SER A 3 66.63 43.82 1.32
C SER A 3 66.41 42.28 1.25
N ARG A 4 66.51 41.70 0.05
CA ARG A 4 67.27 40.48 -0.36
C ARG A 4 66.95 39.06 0.16
N PHE A 5 66.60 38.19 -0.81
CA PHE A 5 67.26 36.93 -1.22
C PHE A 5 68.12 36.12 -0.22
N LYS A 6 67.88 34.80 -0.17
CA LYS A 6 68.96 33.80 -0.25
C LYS A 6 68.48 32.47 -0.85
N ALA A 7 69.14 32.06 -1.93
CA ALA A 7 69.07 30.73 -2.53
C ALA A 7 70.18 29.83 -1.96
N TRP A 8 69.99 28.51 -1.97
CA TRP A 8 71.11 27.58 -1.92
C TRP A 8 70.86 26.38 -2.85
N ARG A 9 71.94 25.88 -3.44
CA ARG A 9 72.02 25.08 -4.67
C ARG A 9 72.76 23.76 -4.42
N HIS A 10 72.21 22.66 -4.98
CA HIS A 10 72.85 21.48 -5.60
C HIS A 10 73.61 20.46 -4.69
N PRO A 11 73.96 19.22 -5.15
CA PRO A 11 73.73 18.54 -6.46
C PRO A 11 73.24 17.05 -6.39
N LEU A 12 73.06 16.50 -7.61
CA LEU A 12 72.84 15.11 -8.03
C LEU A 12 73.75 14.03 -7.39
N ILE A 13 73.19 12.82 -7.19
CA ILE A 13 73.90 11.54 -7.35
C ILE A 13 73.01 10.58 -8.15
N ALA A 14 73.61 10.01 -9.19
CA ALA A 14 73.07 8.99 -10.07
C ALA A 14 73.43 7.58 -9.58
N THR A 15 72.50 6.62 -9.69
CA THR A 15 72.80 5.19 -9.82
C THR A 15 71.67 4.45 -10.57
N LEU A 16 71.96 4.03 -11.80
CA LEU A 16 71.40 2.83 -12.48
C LEU A 16 72.11 1.58 -11.91
N PRO A 17 71.78 0.32 -12.29
CA PRO A 17 70.58 -0.30 -12.88
C PRO A 17 70.17 -1.61 -12.14
N LEU A 18 69.05 -2.26 -12.51
CA LEU A 18 69.02 -3.67 -12.93
C LEU A 18 67.59 -4.12 -13.27
N LEU A 19 67.44 -4.66 -14.48
CA LEU A 19 66.32 -5.52 -14.87
C LEU A 19 66.29 -6.77 -14.00
N ALA A 20 65.12 -7.11 -13.46
CA ALA A 20 64.74 -8.48 -13.15
C ALA A 20 63.36 -8.73 -13.74
N ILE A 21 63.33 -9.52 -14.82
CA ILE A 21 62.13 -10.08 -15.40
C ILE A 21 61.67 -11.22 -14.47
N LEU A 22 60.45 -11.13 -13.96
CA LEU A 22 59.69 -12.31 -13.53
C LEU A 22 58.30 -12.23 -14.15
N ALA A 23 58.09 -13.10 -15.13
CA ALA A 23 56.79 -13.51 -15.63
C ALA A 23 55.98 -14.17 -14.49
N GLY A 24 54.66 -13.94 -14.46
CA GLY A 24 53.80 -14.53 -13.45
C GLY A 24 52.33 -14.20 -13.62
N CYS A 25 51.71 -14.80 -14.62
CA CYS A 25 50.34 -15.31 -14.67
C CYS A 25 49.15 -14.36 -14.36
N THR A 26 48.46 -14.04 -15.46
CA THR A 26 47.01 -14.19 -15.69
C THR A 26 46.05 -13.56 -14.69
N GLY A 27 45.35 -12.53 -15.19
CA GLY A 27 44.22 -11.89 -14.53
C GLY A 27 43.24 -12.91 -13.96
N GLY A 28 43.09 -12.87 -12.64
CA GLY A 28 41.96 -13.46 -11.97
C GLY A 28 40.69 -12.76 -12.43
N ASP A 29 39.71 -13.58 -12.79
CA ASP A 29 38.36 -13.18 -13.15
C ASP A 29 37.87 -12.04 -12.25
N ASN A 30 37.65 -10.86 -12.85
CA ASN A 30 36.70 -9.89 -12.32
C ASN A 30 35.29 -10.45 -12.54
N ALA A 31 34.99 -11.58 -11.89
CA ALA A 31 33.63 -11.95 -11.62
C ALA A 31 33.07 -10.84 -10.74
N LYS A 32 32.27 -9.96 -11.34
CA LYS A 32 31.35 -9.08 -10.61
C LYS A 32 30.72 -9.92 -9.49
N PRO A 33 30.58 -9.39 -8.26
CA PRO A 33 29.82 -10.09 -7.23
C PRO A 33 28.49 -10.51 -7.87
N LYS A 34 28.26 -11.82 -7.97
CA LYS A 34 26.98 -12.32 -8.45
C LYS A 34 25.97 -11.85 -7.41
N THR A 35 25.06 -10.97 -7.82
CA THR A 35 23.84 -10.70 -7.09
C THR A 35 23.19 -12.05 -6.83
N HIS A 36 23.22 -12.52 -5.59
CA HIS A 36 22.40 -13.65 -5.23
C HIS A 36 20.97 -13.15 -5.36
N ALA A 37 20.21 -13.76 -6.28
CA ALA A 37 18.77 -13.64 -6.26
C ALA A 37 18.34 -14.13 -4.87
N LEU A 38 18.02 -13.20 -3.97
CA LEU A 38 17.36 -13.56 -2.73
C LEU A 38 16.07 -14.26 -3.16
N ALA A 39 15.89 -15.49 -2.72
CA ALA A 39 14.67 -16.22 -3.01
C ALA A 39 13.56 -15.58 -2.17
N THR A 40 12.89 -14.56 -2.71
CA THR A 40 11.71 -13.93 -2.09
C THR A 40 10.68 -14.99 -1.70
N TYR A 41 10.61 -16.09 -2.45
CA TYR A 41 9.78 -17.25 -2.17
C TYR A 41 10.66 -18.45 -1.78
N SER A 42 10.74 -18.75 -0.49
CA SER A 42 11.40 -19.95 0.02
C SER A 42 10.39 -21.09 0.10
N SER A 43 10.54 -22.11 -0.75
CA SER A 43 9.68 -23.32 -0.71
C SER A 43 9.70 -23.96 0.69
N THR A 44 8.54 -24.38 1.17
CA THR A 44 8.38 -25.11 2.44
C THR A 44 7.21 -26.08 2.37
N THR A 45 6.98 -26.84 3.45
CA THR A 45 5.89 -27.82 3.51
C THR A 45 4.68 -27.26 4.26
N TRP A 46 3.52 -27.89 4.07
CA TRP A 46 2.33 -27.57 4.84
C TRP A 46 2.56 -27.73 6.35
N GLU A 47 3.30 -28.77 6.74
CA GLU A 47 3.58 -29.12 8.14
C GLU A 47 4.47 -28.07 8.83
N ALA A 48 5.16 -27.23 8.07
CA ALA A 48 5.94 -26.11 8.59
C ALA A 48 5.10 -24.84 8.84
N LEU A 49 3.83 -24.80 8.40
CA LEU A 49 2.95 -23.66 8.66
C LEU A 49 2.59 -23.59 10.14
N PRO A 50 2.61 -22.38 10.75
CA PRO A 50 2.08 -22.18 12.09
C PRO A 50 0.63 -22.67 12.20
N ALA A 51 0.30 -23.33 13.31
CA ALA A 51 -1.02 -23.90 13.53
C ALA A 51 -2.11 -22.80 13.54
N VAL A 52 -3.25 -23.10 12.92
CA VAL A 52 -4.44 -22.23 12.91
C VAL A 52 -5.62 -23.00 13.47
N SER A 53 -6.54 -22.28 14.10
CA SER A 53 -7.82 -22.85 14.50
C SER A 53 -8.65 -23.26 13.28
N ASP A 54 -9.54 -24.23 13.46
CA ASP A 54 -10.44 -24.65 12.39
C ASP A 54 -11.40 -23.52 11.97
N SER A 55 -11.80 -22.65 12.90
CA SER A 55 -12.63 -21.48 12.60
C SER A 55 -11.88 -20.43 11.76
N ASP A 56 -10.61 -20.13 12.10
CA ASP A 56 -9.77 -19.24 11.28
C ASP A 56 -9.51 -19.85 9.90
N LEU A 57 -9.33 -21.18 9.81
CA LEU A 57 -9.14 -21.86 8.53
C LEU A 57 -10.36 -21.71 7.61
N VAL A 58 -11.56 -21.97 8.14
CA VAL A 58 -12.81 -21.83 7.38
C VAL A 58 -13.04 -20.39 6.95
N ALA A 59 -12.85 -19.43 7.86
CA ALA A 59 -13.07 -18.00 7.58
C ALA A 59 -12.04 -17.43 6.59
N GLY A 60 -10.75 -17.74 6.77
CA GLY A 60 -9.69 -17.32 5.86
C GLY A 60 -9.85 -17.91 4.46
N PHE A 61 -10.21 -19.19 4.36
CA PHE A 61 -10.54 -19.82 3.09
C PHE A 61 -11.76 -19.19 2.42
N GLY A 62 -12.82 -18.91 3.19
CA GLY A 62 -14.01 -18.22 2.69
C GLY A 62 -13.69 -16.85 2.11
N SER A 63 -12.85 -16.07 2.82
CA SER A 63 -12.34 -14.79 2.35
C SER A 63 -11.57 -14.94 1.04
N TRP A 64 -10.58 -15.85 0.97
CA TRP A 64 -9.81 -16.07 -0.26
C TRP A 64 -10.69 -16.54 -1.42
N ARG A 65 -11.62 -17.47 -1.17
CA ARG A 65 -12.53 -17.98 -2.20
C ARG A 65 -13.42 -16.90 -2.80
N SER A 66 -13.73 -15.81 -2.08
CA SER A 66 -14.50 -14.69 -2.65
C SER A 66 -13.77 -14.01 -3.82
N ALA A 67 -12.42 -14.02 -3.81
CA ALA A 67 -11.57 -13.52 -4.88
C ALA A 67 -11.74 -14.31 -6.20
N CYS A 68 -12.13 -15.59 -6.12
CA CYS A 68 -12.29 -16.44 -7.31
C CYS A 68 -13.34 -15.95 -8.29
N THR A 69 -14.30 -15.13 -7.84
CA THR A 69 -15.26 -14.45 -8.73
C THR A 69 -14.58 -13.55 -9.77
N ARG A 70 -13.41 -13.00 -9.44
CA ARG A 70 -12.59 -12.14 -10.31
C ARG A 70 -11.46 -12.90 -11.02
N LEU A 71 -11.03 -14.04 -10.46
CA LEU A 71 -9.91 -14.83 -10.95
C LEU A 71 -10.30 -16.01 -11.85
N LYS A 72 -11.60 -16.19 -12.15
CA LYS A 72 -12.08 -17.33 -12.95
C LYS A 72 -11.40 -17.51 -14.32
N ALA A 73 -10.97 -16.41 -14.94
CA ALA A 73 -10.31 -16.38 -16.24
C ALA A 73 -8.80 -16.13 -16.13
N ASP A 74 -8.27 -16.03 -14.91
CA ASP A 74 -6.85 -15.88 -14.68
C ASP A 74 -6.12 -17.19 -15.04
N PRO A 75 -5.02 -17.14 -15.81
CA PRO A 75 -4.33 -18.35 -16.28
C PRO A 75 -3.67 -19.15 -15.15
N VAL A 76 -3.36 -18.51 -14.01
CA VAL A 76 -2.76 -19.18 -12.84
C VAL A 76 -3.85 -19.68 -11.90
N TRP A 77 -4.84 -18.84 -11.59
CA TRP A 77 -5.83 -19.12 -10.56
C TRP A 77 -7.11 -19.79 -11.05
N GLY A 78 -7.46 -19.69 -12.34
CA GLY A 78 -8.75 -20.13 -12.87
C GLY A 78 -9.10 -21.58 -12.54
N GLY A 79 -8.15 -22.51 -12.74
CA GLY A 79 -8.33 -23.93 -12.44
C GLY A 79 -8.51 -24.22 -10.95
N THR A 80 -7.63 -23.65 -10.11
CA THR A 80 -7.71 -23.79 -8.64
C THR A 80 -9.00 -23.18 -8.08
N CYS A 81 -9.45 -22.05 -8.62
CA CYS A 81 -10.70 -21.41 -8.24
C CYS A 81 -11.92 -22.23 -8.64
N ALA A 82 -11.91 -22.88 -9.81
CA ALA A 82 -12.97 -23.80 -10.21
C ALA A 82 -13.05 -25.01 -9.28
N ALA A 83 -11.91 -25.57 -8.86
CA ALA A 83 -11.86 -26.65 -7.88
C ALA A 83 -12.34 -26.21 -6.49
N ALA A 84 -11.96 -24.99 -6.05
CA ALA A 84 -12.36 -24.43 -4.76
C ALA A 84 -13.88 -24.16 -4.62
N ALA A 85 -14.58 -23.98 -5.75
CA ALA A 85 -16.01 -23.63 -5.75
C ALA A 85 -16.89 -24.67 -5.05
N ASN A 86 -16.51 -25.95 -5.12
CA ASN A 86 -17.28 -27.06 -4.58
C ASN A 86 -16.78 -27.55 -3.21
N VAL A 87 -15.74 -26.92 -2.64
CA VAL A 87 -15.19 -27.32 -1.33
C VAL A 87 -16.19 -26.95 -0.23
N PRO A 88 -16.67 -27.94 0.57
CA PRO A 88 -17.54 -27.65 1.71
C PRO A 88 -16.85 -26.73 2.73
N PRO A 89 -17.59 -25.88 3.44
CA PRO A 89 -17.03 -24.99 4.46
C PRO A 89 -16.70 -25.76 5.76
N SER A 90 -15.90 -26.83 5.66
CA SER A 90 -15.42 -27.64 6.78
C SER A 90 -13.89 -27.61 6.82
N ALA A 91 -13.33 -27.55 8.02
CA ALA A 91 -11.87 -27.43 8.17
C ALA A 91 -11.12 -28.62 7.56
N ASN A 92 -11.66 -29.84 7.66
CA ASN A 92 -11.03 -31.04 7.09
C ASN A 92 -11.00 -31.01 5.55
N GLU A 93 -12.13 -30.69 4.90
CA GLU A 93 -12.21 -30.61 3.43
C GLU A 93 -11.35 -29.47 2.88
N ILE A 94 -11.37 -28.31 3.56
CA ILE A 94 -10.53 -27.17 3.20
C ILE A 94 -9.04 -27.53 3.34
N ARG A 95 -8.65 -28.15 4.45
CA ARG A 95 -7.25 -28.57 4.68
C ARG A 95 -6.80 -29.57 3.61
N ALA A 96 -7.64 -30.54 3.26
CA ALA A 96 -7.37 -31.49 2.19
C ALA A 96 -7.22 -30.80 0.83
N PHE A 97 -8.15 -29.90 0.48
CA PHE A 97 -8.10 -29.12 -0.75
C PHE A 97 -6.80 -28.30 -0.86
N LEU A 98 -6.45 -27.55 0.19
CA LEU A 98 -5.27 -26.69 0.19
C LEU A 98 -3.98 -27.52 0.03
N LYS A 99 -3.84 -28.62 0.78
CA LYS A 99 -2.71 -29.55 0.65
C LYS A 99 -2.60 -30.17 -0.74
N GLN A 100 -3.74 -30.48 -1.37
CA GLN A 100 -3.77 -31.10 -2.69
C GLN A 100 -3.39 -30.10 -3.79
N ASN A 101 -3.88 -28.86 -3.71
CA ASN A 101 -3.89 -27.92 -4.83
C ASN A 101 -2.87 -26.78 -4.74
N LEU A 102 -2.28 -26.52 -3.56
CA LEU A 102 -1.36 -25.41 -3.34
C LEU A 102 -0.01 -25.88 -2.80
N ASP A 103 1.06 -25.24 -3.28
CA ASP A 103 2.41 -25.29 -2.70
C ASP A 103 2.60 -24.12 -1.72
N VAL A 104 3.49 -24.28 -0.73
CA VAL A 104 3.73 -23.29 0.32
C VAL A 104 5.08 -22.62 0.13
N PHE A 105 5.09 -21.29 0.12
CA PHE A 105 6.30 -20.48 0.00
C PHE A 105 6.38 -19.48 1.16
N GLY A 106 7.37 -19.62 2.04
CA GLY A 106 7.68 -18.60 3.04
C GLY A 106 8.27 -17.37 2.37
N LEU A 107 7.74 -16.18 2.67
CA LEU A 107 8.29 -14.95 2.13
C LEU A 107 9.60 -14.58 2.84
N ARG A 108 10.51 -13.97 2.08
CA ARG A 108 11.83 -13.51 2.54
C ARG A 108 12.08 -12.09 2.08
N ALA A 109 12.41 -11.23 3.03
CA ALA A 109 12.94 -9.90 2.76
C ALA A 109 14.46 -9.96 2.53
N GLU A 110 15.10 -8.79 2.47
CA GLU A 110 16.55 -8.67 2.36
C GLU A 110 17.30 -9.55 3.37
N HIS A 111 18.42 -10.12 2.95
CA HIS A 111 19.26 -11.00 3.77
C HIS A 111 18.54 -12.26 4.29
N ASP A 112 17.60 -12.81 3.52
CA ASP A 112 16.81 -14.01 3.88
C ASP A 112 16.02 -13.83 5.18
N ASN A 113 15.63 -12.60 5.51
CA ASN A 113 14.88 -12.31 6.72
C ASN A 113 13.41 -12.78 6.56
N PRO A 114 12.91 -13.71 7.39
CA PRO A 114 11.52 -14.16 7.33
C PRO A 114 10.53 -13.16 7.92
N ASN A 115 11.03 -12.17 8.69
CA ASN A 115 10.21 -11.22 9.42
C ASN A 115 10.05 -9.92 8.64
N GLY A 116 8.87 -9.33 8.79
CA GLY A 116 8.62 -7.96 8.35
C GLY A 116 7.49 -7.30 9.13
N LEU A 117 6.85 -6.30 8.52
CA LEU A 117 5.94 -5.40 9.22
C LEU A 117 4.48 -5.65 8.86
N ILE A 118 3.68 -5.95 9.88
CA ILE A 118 2.23 -6.10 9.78
C ILE A 118 1.57 -4.93 10.48
N THR A 119 0.76 -4.19 9.74
CA THR A 119 -0.05 -3.08 10.26
C THR A 119 -1.54 -3.41 10.15
N GLY A 120 -2.41 -2.52 10.63
CA GLY A 120 -3.86 -2.66 10.43
C GLY A 120 -4.49 -1.44 9.75
N TYR A 121 -5.57 -1.68 9.02
CA TYR A 121 -6.48 -0.65 8.48
C TYR A 121 -7.95 -1.05 8.66
N TYR A 122 -8.87 -0.11 8.43
CA TYR A 122 -10.30 -0.28 8.69
C TYR A 122 -11.17 0.58 7.77
N GLU A 123 -12.48 0.30 7.74
CA GLU A 123 -13.49 1.13 7.07
C GLU A 123 -14.08 2.11 8.11
N PRO A 124 -13.81 3.43 8.01
CA PRO A 124 -14.35 4.39 8.96
C PRO A 124 -15.86 4.57 8.80
N VAL A 125 -16.53 4.95 9.88
CA VAL A 125 -17.94 5.37 9.88
C VAL A 125 -17.98 6.83 10.33
N TYR A 126 -18.44 7.72 9.47
CA TYR A 126 -18.54 9.15 9.78
C TYR A 126 -19.99 9.61 9.80
N PRO A 127 -20.36 10.55 10.70
CA PRO A 127 -21.68 11.17 10.66
C PRO A 127 -21.84 12.03 9.40
N GLY A 128 -23.03 12.01 8.80
CA GLY A 128 -23.33 12.82 7.62
C GLY A 128 -24.79 12.74 7.16
N SER A 129 -25.05 13.14 5.92
CA SER A 129 -26.39 13.25 5.34
C SER A 129 -26.36 13.05 3.83
N LEU A 130 -27.50 12.69 3.22
CA LEU A 130 -27.67 12.70 1.76
C LEU A 130 -27.89 14.11 1.21
N THR A 131 -28.47 14.99 2.00
CA THR A 131 -28.77 16.38 1.64
C THR A 131 -28.02 17.33 2.57
N PRO A 132 -27.63 18.52 2.09
CA PRO A 132 -26.93 19.47 2.94
C PRO A 132 -27.83 19.92 4.10
N THR A 133 -27.24 20.08 5.27
CA THR A 133 -27.88 20.67 6.47
C THR A 133 -26.93 21.66 7.11
N ASP A 134 -27.39 22.39 8.14
CA ASP A 134 -26.53 23.32 8.89
C ASP A 134 -25.34 22.61 9.56
N VAL A 135 -25.46 21.30 9.82
CA VAL A 135 -24.42 20.48 10.46
C VAL A 135 -23.64 19.64 9.45
N ALA A 136 -24.32 19.03 8.47
CA ALA A 136 -23.70 18.24 7.41
C ALA A 136 -23.61 19.07 6.13
N ASN A 137 -22.56 19.86 6.02
CA ASN A 137 -22.36 20.83 4.92
C ASN A 137 -21.05 20.60 4.14
N VAL A 138 -20.24 19.61 4.51
CA VAL A 138 -18.99 19.28 3.80
C VAL A 138 -19.30 18.32 2.65
N PRO A 139 -19.26 18.75 1.38
CA PRO A 139 -19.66 17.90 0.26
C PRO A 139 -18.64 16.78 0.02
N VAL A 140 -19.14 15.56 -0.19
CA VAL A 140 -18.37 14.43 -0.72
C VAL A 140 -18.64 14.37 -2.22
N TYR A 141 -17.67 14.75 -3.03
CA TYR A 141 -17.84 14.80 -4.49
C TYR A 141 -17.64 13.44 -5.15
N GLY A 142 -18.45 13.17 -6.17
CA GLY A 142 -18.18 12.16 -7.18
C GLY A 142 -17.31 12.69 -8.31
N VAL A 143 -17.07 11.83 -9.32
CA VAL A 143 -16.17 12.18 -10.42
C VAL A 143 -16.76 13.33 -11.24
N PRO A 144 -16.03 14.45 -11.41
CA PRO A 144 -16.46 15.56 -12.27
C PRO A 144 -16.56 15.13 -13.74
N GLU A 145 -17.58 15.63 -14.44
CA GLU A 145 -17.81 15.30 -15.86
C GLU A 145 -16.73 15.84 -16.81
N ASP A 146 -16.03 16.91 -16.41
CA ASP A 146 -14.98 17.55 -17.19
C ASP A 146 -13.57 16.97 -16.91
N MET A 147 -13.47 15.96 -16.05
CA MET A 147 -12.21 15.30 -15.75
C MET A 147 -11.82 14.32 -16.85
N ILE A 148 -10.62 14.51 -17.39
CA ILE A 148 -10.04 13.67 -18.44
C ILE A 148 -8.93 12.81 -17.84
N ILE A 149 -9.04 11.49 -18.05
CA ILE A 149 -8.00 10.52 -17.75
C ILE A 149 -7.00 10.49 -18.91
N VAL A 150 -5.72 10.71 -18.60
CA VAL A 150 -4.65 10.74 -19.60
C VAL A 150 -3.83 9.45 -19.53
N SER A 151 -4.00 8.59 -20.53
CA SER A 151 -3.26 7.33 -20.68
C SER A 151 -2.41 7.39 -21.95
N LEU A 152 -1.18 7.90 -21.83
CA LEU A 152 -0.25 8.08 -22.94
C LEU A 152 1.03 7.24 -22.79
N ASP A 153 1.03 6.26 -21.89
CA ASP A 153 2.19 5.42 -21.58
C ASP A 153 2.62 4.49 -22.73
N SER A 154 1.74 4.25 -23.70
CA SER A 154 2.07 3.52 -24.93
C SER A 154 3.02 4.31 -25.86
N ILE A 155 3.01 5.64 -25.76
CA ILE A 155 3.86 6.55 -26.55
C ILE A 155 5.01 7.10 -25.68
N TYR A 156 4.72 7.38 -24.40
CA TYR A 156 5.66 7.94 -23.43
C TYR A 156 5.81 6.98 -22.23
N PRO A 157 6.67 5.96 -22.32
CA PRO A 157 6.82 4.94 -21.28
C PRO A 157 7.14 5.48 -19.88
N GLU A 158 7.75 6.65 -19.76
CA GLU A 158 8.01 7.35 -18.50
C GLU A 158 6.75 7.77 -17.73
N LEU A 159 5.59 7.78 -18.40
CA LEU A 159 4.30 8.05 -17.78
C LEU A 159 3.67 6.80 -17.15
N LYS A 160 4.26 5.62 -17.36
CA LYS A 160 3.77 4.36 -16.81
C LYS A 160 3.65 4.44 -15.29
N GLY A 161 2.45 4.15 -14.79
CA GLY A 161 2.13 4.20 -13.36
C GLY A 161 1.78 5.60 -12.83
N LYS A 162 1.93 6.68 -13.61
CA LYS A 162 1.43 8.00 -13.23
C LYS A 162 -0.08 8.08 -13.44
N ARG A 163 -0.79 8.69 -12.50
CA ARG A 163 -2.24 8.93 -12.58
C ARG A 163 -2.53 10.34 -13.10
N LEU A 164 -2.23 10.61 -14.36
CA LEU A 164 -2.38 11.94 -14.95
C LEU A 164 -3.86 12.26 -15.22
N ARG A 165 -4.37 13.34 -14.61
CA ARG A 165 -5.73 13.86 -14.80
C ARG A 165 -5.66 15.31 -15.22
N GLY A 166 -6.57 15.71 -16.11
CA GLY A 166 -6.65 17.09 -16.56
C GLY A 166 -8.06 17.52 -16.90
N ARG A 167 -8.20 18.79 -17.26
CA ARG A 167 -9.42 19.36 -17.85
C ARG A 167 -9.05 20.19 -19.07
N LEU A 168 -9.98 20.31 -20.01
CA LEU A 168 -9.78 21.13 -21.20
C LEU A 168 -10.06 22.59 -20.90
N GLU A 169 -9.12 23.45 -21.27
CA GLU A 169 -9.29 24.89 -21.37
C GLU A 169 -9.05 25.31 -22.83
N GLY A 170 -10.14 25.50 -23.57
CA GLY A 170 -10.10 25.67 -25.02
C GLY A 170 -9.55 24.42 -25.71
N ARG A 171 -8.32 24.51 -26.23
CA ARG A 171 -7.62 23.37 -26.87
C ARG A 171 -6.41 22.88 -26.08
N VAL A 172 -6.25 23.34 -24.84
CA VAL A 172 -5.12 22.98 -23.98
C VAL A 172 -5.62 22.11 -22.83
N LEU A 173 -4.99 20.96 -22.64
CA LEU A 173 -5.21 20.13 -21.46
C LEU A 173 -4.37 20.68 -20.30
N LYS A 174 -5.03 21.13 -19.23
CA LYS A 174 -4.37 21.54 -17.99
C LYS A 174 -4.54 20.48 -16.91
N PRO A 175 -3.64 20.40 -15.89
CA PRO A 175 -3.88 19.58 -14.71
C PRO A 175 -5.25 19.88 -14.10
N TYR A 176 -5.87 18.86 -13.50
CA TYR A 176 -7.12 19.07 -12.79
C TYR A 176 -6.90 19.91 -11.52
N ASP A 177 -7.97 20.48 -10.96
CA ASP A 177 -7.88 21.33 -9.77
C ASP A 177 -7.32 20.54 -8.56
N ASP A 178 -6.51 21.21 -7.75
CA ASP A 178 -5.98 20.67 -6.50
C ASP A 178 -7.02 20.71 -5.37
N ALA A 179 -6.72 20.02 -4.25
CA ALA A 179 -7.63 19.96 -3.11
C ALA A 179 -8.00 21.34 -2.55
N ALA A 180 -7.03 22.25 -2.39
CA ALA A 180 -7.28 23.60 -1.89
C ALA A 180 -8.24 24.40 -2.79
N THR A 181 -8.10 24.26 -4.11
CA THR A 181 -9.00 24.89 -5.09
C THR A 181 -10.40 24.29 -5.01
N ILE A 182 -10.51 22.96 -4.95
CA ILE A 182 -11.80 22.25 -4.84
C ILE A 182 -12.51 22.61 -3.53
N GLU A 183 -11.80 22.68 -2.41
CA GLU A 183 -12.37 23.01 -1.10
C GLU A 183 -12.84 24.47 -1.04
N SER A 184 -12.07 25.41 -1.60
CA SER A 184 -12.38 26.84 -1.53
C SER A 184 -13.41 27.31 -2.55
N LYS A 185 -13.43 26.73 -3.76
CA LYS A 185 -14.31 27.15 -4.87
C LYS A 185 -15.41 26.17 -5.18
N GLY A 186 -15.37 24.97 -4.61
CA GLY A 186 -16.18 23.85 -5.05
C GLY A 186 -15.71 23.29 -6.39
N VAL A 187 -16.36 22.22 -6.82
CA VAL A 187 -16.19 21.61 -8.14
C VAL A 187 -17.55 21.27 -8.71
N LYS A 188 -17.70 21.40 -10.03
CA LYS A 188 -18.93 20.99 -10.71
C LYS A 188 -18.96 19.47 -10.86
N ALA A 189 -19.42 18.80 -9.82
CA ALA A 189 -19.52 17.35 -9.75
C ALA A 189 -20.77 16.90 -8.99
N PRO A 190 -21.23 15.64 -9.17
CA PRO A 190 -22.25 15.06 -8.31
C PRO A 190 -21.80 15.09 -6.85
N VAL A 191 -22.68 15.47 -5.92
CA VAL A 191 -22.42 15.29 -4.48
C VAL A 191 -23.06 13.97 -4.06
N VAL A 192 -22.26 13.04 -3.55
CA VAL A 192 -22.73 11.69 -3.17
C VAL A 192 -23.22 11.61 -1.72
N ALA A 193 -22.78 12.54 -0.88
CA ALA A 193 -23.19 12.74 0.51
C ALA A 193 -22.60 14.05 1.05
N TYR A 194 -22.98 14.41 2.28
CA TYR A 194 -22.41 15.49 3.05
C TYR A 194 -21.90 14.96 4.40
N LEU A 195 -20.70 15.37 4.79
CA LEU A 195 -20.10 15.08 6.09
C LEU A 195 -20.25 16.29 7.02
N THR A 196 -20.07 16.06 8.32
CA THR A 196 -20.15 17.12 9.34
C THR A 196 -18.81 17.78 9.66
N ASP A 197 -17.70 17.22 9.18
CA ASP A 197 -16.35 17.67 9.53
C ASP A 197 -15.41 17.50 8.32
N PRO A 198 -14.70 18.56 7.88
CA PRO A 198 -13.73 18.46 6.79
C PRO A 198 -12.57 17.51 7.10
N MET A 199 -12.21 17.31 8.37
CA MET A 199 -11.21 16.30 8.75
C MET A 199 -11.71 14.88 8.50
N ASN A 200 -13.00 14.61 8.69
CA ASN A 200 -13.59 13.31 8.35
C ASN A 200 -13.51 13.06 6.84
N LEU A 201 -13.72 14.09 6.02
CA LEU A 201 -13.53 13.98 4.57
C LEU A 201 -12.07 13.68 4.23
N GLN A 202 -11.11 14.39 4.83
CA GLN A 202 -9.69 14.14 4.61
C GLN A 202 -9.28 12.71 4.99
N PHE A 203 -9.75 12.20 6.13
CA PHE A 203 -9.47 10.82 6.53
C PHE A 203 -10.17 9.81 5.63
N LEU A 204 -11.41 10.06 5.21
CA LEU A 204 -12.12 9.24 4.22
C LEU A 204 -11.33 9.16 2.90
N GLN A 205 -10.75 10.27 2.44
CA GLN A 205 -9.90 10.30 1.23
C GLN A 205 -8.62 9.49 1.40
N ILE A 206 -7.99 9.51 2.59
CA ILE A 206 -6.81 8.70 2.88
C ILE A 206 -7.14 7.20 2.88
N GLN A 207 -8.28 6.82 3.49
CA GLN A 207 -8.72 5.42 3.54
C GLN A 207 -9.27 4.92 2.20
N GLY A 208 -9.76 5.82 1.34
CA GLY A 208 -10.31 5.52 0.01
C GLY A 208 -11.71 4.92 0.03
N SER A 209 -12.22 4.49 1.17
CA SER A 209 -13.61 4.04 1.35
C SER A 209 -14.06 4.25 2.79
N GLY A 210 -15.37 4.22 3.01
CA GLY A 210 -15.95 4.41 4.33
C GLY A 210 -17.47 4.33 4.30
N ARG A 211 -18.08 4.54 5.46
CA ARG A 211 -19.52 4.66 5.60
C ARG A 211 -19.89 6.02 6.12
N ILE A 212 -21.01 6.54 5.62
CA ILE A 212 -21.62 7.76 6.15
C ILE A 212 -22.90 7.37 6.85
N GLN A 213 -22.92 7.57 8.17
CA GLN A 213 -24.09 7.31 9.00
C GLN A 213 -25.00 8.53 9.02
N THR A 214 -26.22 8.37 8.54
CA THR A 214 -27.26 9.39 8.55
C THR A 214 -27.95 9.46 9.93
N PRO A 215 -28.66 10.56 10.25
CA PRO A 215 -29.30 10.73 11.56
C PRO A 215 -30.35 9.66 11.92
N ASP A 216 -30.96 9.04 10.92
CA ASP A 216 -31.89 7.90 11.07
C ASP A 216 -31.16 6.55 11.28
N GLY A 217 -29.83 6.55 11.36
CA GLY A 217 -28.99 5.39 11.60
C GLY A 217 -28.60 4.60 10.35
N LYS A 218 -29.13 4.95 9.17
CA LYS A 218 -28.75 4.29 7.91
C LYS A 218 -27.28 4.57 7.56
N GLN A 219 -26.59 3.60 6.97
CA GLN A 219 -25.20 3.75 6.55
C GLN A 219 -25.09 3.73 5.02
N LEU A 220 -24.63 4.84 4.46
CA LEU A 220 -24.30 4.98 3.05
C LEU A 220 -22.89 4.43 2.81
N ARG A 221 -22.75 3.50 1.87
CA ARG A 221 -21.45 2.93 1.51
C ARG A 221 -20.77 3.83 0.48
N ILE A 222 -19.62 4.37 0.83
CA ILE A 222 -18.83 5.28 0.01
C ILE A 222 -17.55 4.57 -0.42
N ALA A 223 -17.29 4.56 -1.73
CA ALA A 223 -16.12 3.90 -2.31
C ALA A 223 -15.36 4.84 -3.25
N TYR A 224 -14.05 4.65 -3.33
CA TYR A 224 -13.18 5.31 -4.29
C TYR A 224 -13.75 5.18 -5.72
N ALA A 225 -13.78 6.31 -6.45
CA ALA A 225 -14.15 6.34 -7.86
C ALA A 225 -12.97 6.79 -8.74
N ASP A 226 -12.34 7.93 -8.42
CA ASP A 226 -11.11 8.40 -9.08
C ASP A 226 -10.38 9.42 -8.17
N GLN A 227 -9.33 10.06 -8.68
CA GLN A 227 -8.60 11.15 -8.00
C GLN A 227 -8.19 12.25 -8.98
N ASN A 228 -7.87 13.44 -8.49
CA ASN A 228 -7.47 14.60 -9.31
C ASN A 228 -6.06 14.52 -9.94
N GLY A 229 -5.32 13.44 -9.70
CA GLY A 229 -4.02 13.17 -10.33
C GLY A 229 -2.81 13.90 -9.71
N HIS A 230 -3.02 14.74 -8.70
CA HIS A 230 -1.93 15.36 -7.94
C HIS A 230 -1.26 14.34 -7.00
N PRO A 231 0.03 14.52 -6.67
CA PRO A 231 0.73 13.65 -5.72
C PRO A 231 0.21 13.88 -4.30
N TYR A 232 -0.06 12.79 -3.57
CA TYR A 232 -0.41 12.86 -2.16
C TYR A 232 0.75 13.41 -1.32
N ARG A 233 0.44 14.35 -0.42
CA ARG A 233 1.37 14.83 0.61
C ARG A 233 0.78 14.58 1.99
N PRO A 234 1.46 13.86 2.89
CA PRO A 234 0.91 13.58 4.21
C PRO A 234 0.75 14.85 5.05
N ILE A 235 -0.48 15.16 5.46
CA ILE A 235 -0.78 16.31 6.33
C ILE A 235 -0.07 16.24 7.69
N GLY A 236 0.22 15.03 8.17
CA GLY A 236 1.01 14.82 9.39
C GLY A 236 2.46 15.30 9.24
N ARG A 237 3.04 15.24 8.03
CA ARG A 237 4.36 15.81 7.77
C ARG A 237 4.32 17.32 7.87
N TRP A 238 3.28 17.95 7.33
CA TRP A 238 3.11 19.39 7.42
C TRP A 238 3.06 19.84 8.89
N LEU A 239 2.32 19.13 9.76
CA LEU A 239 2.31 19.44 11.21
C LEU A 239 3.69 19.37 11.86
N VAL A 240 4.52 18.40 11.46
CA VAL A 240 5.91 18.31 11.93
C VAL A 240 6.75 19.48 11.42
N GLU A 241 6.62 19.83 10.15
CA GLU A 241 7.31 20.97 9.53
C GLU A 241 6.91 22.31 10.16
N GLN A 242 5.67 22.43 10.64
CA GLN A 242 5.19 23.58 11.40
C GLN A 242 5.59 23.55 12.89
N GLY A 243 6.22 22.49 13.38
CA GLY A 243 6.58 22.34 14.80
C GLY A 243 5.41 22.02 15.72
N GLU A 244 4.25 21.63 15.18
CA GLU A 244 3.01 21.35 15.91
C GLU A 244 3.00 19.93 16.51
N LEU A 245 3.68 18.99 15.86
CA LEU A 245 3.84 17.60 16.31
C LEU A 245 5.28 17.15 16.12
N LYS A 246 5.73 16.20 16.96
CA LYS A 246 6.96 15.45 16.69
C LYS A 246 6.67 14.34 15.71
N LYS A 247 7.69 13.91 14.95
CA LYS A 247 7.56 12.89 13.90
C LYS A 247 7.04 11.56 14.45
N GLU A 248 7.50 11.19 15.63
CA GLU A 248 7.13 9.99 16.37
C GLU A 248 5.70 10.01 16.93
N ASP A 249 5.12 11.20 17.10
CA ASP A 249 3.80 11.40 17.67
C ASP A 249 2.69 11.52 16.60
N VAL A 250 3.06 11.49 15.32
CA VAL A 250 2.10 11.62 14.20
C VAL A 250 1.21 10.39 14.11
N THR A 251 0.01 10.51 14.67
CA THR A 251 -1.07 9.52 14.58
C THR A 251 -2.36 10.20 14.08
N MET A 252 -3.31 9.42 13.56
CA MET A 252 -4.62 9.98 13.17
C MET A 252 -5.32 10.68 14.34
N SER A 253 -5.19 10.13 15.55
CA SER A 253 -5.72 10.72 16.78
C SER A 253 -5.05 12.05 17.11
N ALA A 254 -3.71 12.13 17.07
CA ALA A 254 -2.98 13.37 17.30
C ALA A 254 -3.35 14.47 16.29
N ILE A 255 -3.48 14.11 15.00
CA ILE A 255 -3.92 15.03 13.95
C ILE A 255 -5.35 15.53 14.22
N SER A 256 -6.28 14.63 14.58
CA SER A 256 -7.67 15.00 14.91
C SER A 256 -7.74 15.92 16.12
N ASN A 257 -6.96 15.64 17.17
CA ASN A 257 -6.89 16.47 18.37
C ASN A 257 -6.31 17.85 18.08
N TRP A 258 -5.26 17.92 17.25
CA TRP A 258 -4.70 19.19 16.81
C TRP A 258 -5.71 20.01 16.00
N ALA A 259 -6.44 19.39 15.07
CA ALA A 259 -7.45 20.09 14.26
C ALA A 259 -8.60 20.65 15.11
N LYS A 260 -9.07 19.90 16.12
CA LYS A 260 -10.07 20.36 17.10
C LYS A 260 -9.58 21.57 17.90
N ALA A 261 -8.29 21.60 18.25
CA ALA A 261 -7.67 22.72 18.96
C ALA A 261 -7.38 23.94 18.05
N ASN A 262 -7.27 23.73 16.74
CA ASN A 262 -6.85 24.76 15.77
C ASN A 262 -7.82 24.89 14.57
N PRO A 263 -9.13 25.15 14.79
CA PRO A 263 -10.13 25.11 13.72
C PRO A 263 -9.87 26.14 12.60
N SER A 264 -9.29 27.30 12.93
CA SER A 264 -8.95 28.34 11.95
C SER A 264 -7.83 27.96 10.98
N ARG A 265 -7.02 26.96 11.32
CA ARG A 265 -5.89 26.48 10.50
C ARG A 265 -6.18 25.19 9.74
N ILE A 266 -7.39 24.64 9.87
CA ILE A 266 -7.81 23.45 9.11
C ILE A 266 -7.65 23.68 7.59
N PRO A 267 -8.08 24.81 7.00
CA PRO A 267 -7.90 25.02 5.55
C PRO A 267 -6.42 25.02 5.12
N GLU A 268 -5.53 25.54 5.96
CA GLU A 268 -4.08 25.53 5.72
C GLU A 268 -3.52 24.10 5.75
N LEU A 269 -3.92 23.32 6.77
CA LEU A 269 -3.54 21.91 6.92
C LEU A 269 -4.02 21.08 5.72
N LEU A 270 -5.29 21.18 5.35
CA LEU A 270 -5.87 20.42 4.25
C LEU A 270 -5.27 20.81 2.90
N GLY A 271 -5.08 22.12 2.68
CA GLY A 271 -4.42 22.65 1.48
C GLY A 271 -2.96 22.22 1.31
N SER A 272 -2.29 21.71 2.35
CA SER A 272 -0.94 21.15 2.24
C SER A 272 -0.87 19.86 1.40
N ASN A 273 -2.00 19.17 1.24
CA ASN A 273 -2.14 17.98 0.41
C ASN A 273 -2.91 18.31 -0.89
N PRO A 274 -2.24 18.43 -2.06
CA PRO A 274 -2.94 18.79 -3.30
C PRO A 274 -3.78 17.65 -3.88
N SER A 275 -3.59 16.41 -3.42
CA SER A 275 -4.36 15.24 -3.88
C SER A 275 -5.79 15.28 -3.34
N TYR A 276 -6.75 15.11 -4.24
CA TYR A 276 -8.18 15.00 -3.91
C TYR A 276 -8.78 13.71 -4.49
N VAL A 277 -9.55 12.99 -3.68
CA VAL A 277 -10.21 11.73 -4.05
C VAL A 277 -11.70 11.96 -4.26
N PHE A 278 -12.22 11.42 -5.36
CA PHE A 278 -13.64 11.43 -5.71
C PHE A 278 -14.26 10.06 -5.44
N PHE A 279 -15.53 10.07 -5.08
CA PHE A 279 -16.22 8.88 -4.59
C PHE A 279 -17.45 8.49 -5.40
N THR A 280 -17.91 7.28 -5.18
CA THR A 280 -19.22 6.81 -5.62
C THR A 280 -19.94 6.18 -4.45
N ARG A 281 -21.27 6.14 -4.54
CA ARG A 281 -22.10 5.40 -3.59
C ARG A 281 -22.31 3.98 -4.10
N ASN A 282 -21.99 3.00 -3.27
CA ASN A 282 -22.34 1.61 -3.54
C ASN A 282 -23.78 1.32 -3.08
N PRO A 283 -24.46 0.34 -3.69
CA PRO A 283 -25.73 -0.16 -3.19
C PRO A 283 -25.65 -0.59 -1.72
N ASP A 284 -26.74 -0.38 -1.00
CA ASP A 284 -26.88 -0.77 0.40
C ASP A 284 -26.67 -2.30 0.51
N SER A 285 -25.74 -2.72 1.36
CA SER A 285 -25.49 -4.13 1.65
C SER A 285 -24.68 -4.32 2.93
N ASN A 286 -24.60 -5.56 3.39
CA ASN A 286 -23.77 -5.96 4.53
C ASN A 286 -22.33 -6.33 4.13
N GLU A 287 -21.96 -6.18 2.85
CA GLU A 287 -20.59 -6.39 2.39
C GLU A 287 -19.66 -5.33 3.00
N GLY A 288 -18.42 -5.73 3.31
CA GLY A 288 -17.32 -4.80 3.60
C GLY A 288 -16.99 -3.88 2.42
N PRO A 289 -16.01 -2.96 2.56
CA PRO A 289 -15.53 -2.16 1.45
C PRO A 289 -14.95 -3.07 0.36
N ARG A 290 -14.91 -2.59 -0.89
CA ARG A 290 -14.27 -3.35 -1.98
C ARG A 290 -12.80 -2.95 -2.09
N GLY A 291 -11.89 -3.91 -1.97
CA GLY A 291 -10.46 -3.66 -2.15
C GLY A 291 -10.06 -3.54 -3.62
N SER A 292 -8.76 -3.38 -3.87
CA SER A 292 -8.16 -3.24 -5.21
C SER A 292 -8.46 -4.40 -6.16
N LEU A 293 -8.74 -5.61 -5.65
CA LEU A 293 -9.18 -6.75 -6.49
C LEU A 293 -10.66 -6.65 -6.90
N ASN A 294 -11.38 -5.64 -6.44
CA ASN A 294 -12.82 -5.41 -6.65
C ASN A 294 -13.70 -6.52 -6.07
N VAL A 295 -13.32 -7.05 -4.91
CA VAL A 295 -14.14 -7.95 -4.08
C VAL A 295 -14.32 -7.35 -2.68
N PRO A 296 -15.43 -7.66 -1.99
CA PRO A 296 -15.63 -7.23 -0.61
C PRO A 296 -14.53 -7.76 0.31
N LEU A 297 -13.99 -6.87 1.14
CA LEU A 297 -13.04 -7.20 2.18
C LEU A 297 -13.74 -7.82 3.39
N THR A 298 -13.08 -8.81 3.98
CA THR A 298 -13.55 -9.57 5.13
C THR A 298 -12.73 -9.18 6.35
N ALA A 299 -13.41 -8.70 7.39
CA ALA A 299 -12.76 -8.27 8.64
C ALA A 299 -11.90 -9.40 9.23
N GLY A 300 -10.63 -9.09 9.47
CA GLY A 300 -9.62 -10.00 10.00
C GLY A 300 -9.09 -11.06 9.03
N TYR A 301 -9.56 -11.10 7.78
CA TYR A 301 -9.22 -12.14 6.80
C TYR A 301 -8.90 -11.59 5.39
N SER A 302 -8.86 -10.27 5.23
CA SER A 302 -8.37 -9.62 4.00
C SER A 302 -7.17 -8.74 4.33
N ALA A 303 -6.21 -8.67 3.42
CA ALA A 303 -5.00 -7.89 3.58
C ALA A 303 -4.69 -7.03 2.34
N ALA A 304 -4.13 -5.86 2.60
CA ALA A 304 -3.45 -5.07 1.59
C ALA A 304 -1.98 -5.51 1.49
N VAL A 305 -1.46 -5.65 0.27
CA VAL A 305 -0.10 -6.16 0.01
C VAL A 305 0.62 -5.34 -1.06
N ASP A 306 1.95 -5.51 -1.16
CA ASP A 306 2.70 -5.06 -2.32
C ASP A 306 2.45 -5.99 -3.50
N ARG A 307 1.66 -5.53 -4.48
CA ARG A 307 1.31 -6.32 -5.68
C ARG A 307 2.48 -6.71 -6.56
N LYS A 308 3.66 -6.08 -6.39
CA LYS A 308 4.88 -6.45 -7.12
C LYS A 308 5.51 -7.74 -6.57
N VAL A 309 5.17 -8.09 -5.33
CA VAL A 309 5.68 -9.27 -4.61
C VAL A 309 4.59 -10.30 -4.40
N ILE A 310 3.39 -9.88 -4.00
CA ILE A 310 2.26 -10.79 -3.74
C ILE A 310 1.15 -10.46 -4.74
N PRO A 311 0.90 -11.32 -5.74
CA PRO A 311 -0.22 -11.11 -6.65
C PRO A 311 -1.55 -11.05 -5.91
N LEU A 312 -2.41 -10.11 -6.29
CA LEU A 312 -3.77 -10.05 -5.78
C LEU A 312 -4.51 -11.36 -6.11
N GLY A 313 -5.27 -11.86 -5.15
CA GLY A 313 -5.91 -13.17 -5.21
C GLY A 313 -5.16 -14.28 -4.49
N SER A 314 -3.92 -14.04 -4.06
CA SER A 314 -3.14 -15.03 -3.32
C SER A 314 -3.77 -15.35 -1.96
N LEU A 315 -3.73 -16.62 -1.57
CA LEU A 315 -3.97 -17.06 -0.21
C LEU A 315 -2.68 -16.93 0.59
N LEU A 316 -2.74 -16.21 1.70
CA LEU A 316 -1.61 -16.02 2.59
C LEU A 316 -1.86 -16.72 3.91
N TRP A 317 -0.80 -17.22 4.53
CA TRP A 317 -0.78 -17.60 5.93
C TRP A 317 -0.04 -16.51 6.70
N LEU A 318 -0.71 -15.87 7.65
CA LEU A 318 -0.15 -14.78 8.44
C LEU A 318 0.13 -15.26 9.86
N SER A 319 1.32 -14.96 10.39
CA SER A 319 1.68 -15.15 11.79
C SER A 319 2.25 -13.85 12.36
N THR A 320 1.60 -13.29 13.38
CA THR A 320 1.94 -12.02 14.01
C THR A 320 1.35 -11.97 15.43
N THR A 321 1.40 -10.82 16.08
CA THR A 321 0.67 -10.50 17.31
C THR A 321 -0.40 -9.43 17.07
N ARG A 322 -1.35 -9.31 18.00
CA ARG A 322 -2.19 -8.11 18.19
C ARG A 322 -1.42 -7.05 18.98
N PRO A 323 -1.90 -5.79 19.03
CA PRO A 323 -1.27 -4.74 19.84
C PRO A 323 -1.11 -5.08 21.33
N ASP A 324 -2.01 -5.89 21.87
CA ASP A 324 -1.95 -6.39 23.26
C ASP A 324 -0.95 -7.55 23.47
N GLY A 325 -0.23 -7.96 22.42
CA GLY A 325 0.75 -9.06 22.45
C GLY A 325 0.16 -10.45 22.23
N THR A 326 -1.16 -10.59 22.13
CA THR A 326 -1.80 -11.89 21.88
C THR A 326 -1.44 -12.41 20.50
N ALA A 327 -1.09 -13.69 20.39
CA ALA A 327 -0.75 -14.32 19.12
C ALA A 327 -1.93 -14.27 18.12
N LEU A 328 -1.60 -14.00 16.85
CA LEU A 328 -2.54 -13.93 15.74
C LEU A 328 -1.98 -14.74 14.57
N VAL A 329 -2.52 -15.94 14.38
CA VAL A 329 -2.15 -16.83 13.26
C VAL A 329 -3.40 -17.22 12.49
N ARG A 330 -3.44 -16.92 11.19
CA ARG A 330 -4.61 -17.23 10.34
C ARG A 330 -4.31 -17.14 8.85
N PRO A 331 -5.10 -17.82 8.00
CA PRO A 331 -5.09 -17.56 6.57
C PRO A 331 -5.78 -16.23 6.26
N VAL A 332 -5.22 -15.43 5.36
CA VAL A 332 -5.79 -14.15 4.90
C VAL A 332 -5.70 -14.05 3.38
N ALA A 333 -6.61 -13.30 2.77
CA ALA A 333 -6.65 -13.11 1.32
C ALA A 333 -5.97 -11.79 0.91
N ALA A 334 -5.06 -11.85 -0.05
CA ALA A 334 -4.46 -10.67 -0.68
C ALA A 334 -5.48 -10.02 -1.64
N GLN A 335 -6.34 -9.14 -1.13
CA GLN A 335 -7.48 -8.58 -1.87
C GLN A 335 -7.38 -7.07 -2.09
N ASP A 336 -6.38 -6.43 -1.48
CA ASP A 336 -6.19 -4.99 -1.58
C ASP A 336 -4.72 -4.60 -1.74
N THR A 337 -4.47 -3.32 -1.99
CA THR A 337 -3.15 -2.71 -2.06
C THR A 337 -3.21 -1.32 -1.46
N GLY A 338 -2.09 -0.83 -0.93
CA GLY A 338 -1.97 0.56 -0.48
C GLY A 338 -0.65 1.15 -0.95
N GLY A 339 -0.63 2.44 -1.25
CA GLY A 339 0.58 3.11 -1.74
C GLY A 339 1.76 3.09 -0.74
N ALA A 340 1.46 2.95 0.55
CA ALA A 340 2.45 2.81 1.63
C ALA A 340 2.79 1.34 1.96
N ILE A 341 2.18 0.38 1.27
CA ILE A 341 2.38 -1.06 1.48
C ILE A 341 3.37 -1.54 0.41
N ALA A 342 4.65 -1.52 0.77
CA ALA A 342 5.75 -1.89 -0.10
C ALA A 342 6.72 -2.86 0.60
N GLY A 343 7.26 -3.81 -0.15
CA GLY A 343 8.22 -4.80 0.35
C GLY A 343 7.67 -6.24 0.41
N GLU A 344 8.57 -7.19 0.63
CA GLU A 344 8.32 -8.63 0.48
C GLU A 344 7.51 -9.20 1.64
N VAL A 345 7.91 -8.90 2.88
CA VAL A 345 7.21 -9.34 4.10
C VAL A 345 6.43 -8.16 4.69
N ARG A 346 5.47 -7.64 3.93
CA ARG A 346 4.66 -6.48 4.31
C ARG A 346 3.20 -6.75 4.03
N ALA A 347 2.35 -6.59 5.05
CA ALA A 347 0.90 -6.63 4.87
C ALA A 347 0.18 -5.66 5.82
N ASP A 348 -0.94 -5.12 5.35
CA ASP A 348 -1.89 -4.36 6.18
C ASP A 348 -3.14 -5.21 6.38
N LEU A 349 -3.48 -5.56 7.62
CA LEU A 349 -4.63 -6.40 7.92
C LEU A 349 -5.90 -5.54 8.04
N PHE A 350 -6.95 -5.90 7.31
CA PHE A 350 -8.23 -5.22 7.41
C PHE A 350 -8.96 -5.67 8.68
N TRP A 351 -9.24 -4.76 9.62
CA TRP A 351 -9.89 -5.11 10.90
C TRP A 351 -11.42 -5.03 10.88
N GLY A 352 -12.01 -4.51 9.80
CA GLY A 352 -13.46 -4.34 9.68
C GLY A 352 -13.86 -2.86 9.69
N THR A 353 -15.05 -2.59 10.19
CA THR A 353 -15.71 -1.29 10.05
C THR A 353 -15.98 -0.66 11.42
N GLY A 354 -15.80 0.67 11.52
CA GLY A 354 -16.15 1.46 12.70
C GLY A 354 -15.05 1.56 13.76
N ASP A 355 -15.38 2.23 14.86
CA ASP A 355 -14.39 2.74 15.82
C ASP A 355 -13.55 1.66 16.49
N ALA A 356 -14.15 0.52 16.85
CA ALA A 356 -13.41 -0.59 17.47
C ALA A 356 -12.37 -1.18 16.51
N ALA A 357 -12.71 -1.30 15.23
CA ALA A 357 -11.76 -1.71 14.20
C ALA A 357 -10.68 -0.64 13.97
N GLY A 358 -11.06 0.64 14.05
CA GLY A 358 -10.14 1.78 13.92
C GLY A 358 -9.11 1.86 15.04
N GLN A 359 -9.50 1.64 16.29
CA GLN A 359 -8.59 1.58 17.44
C GLN A 359 -7.56 0.45 17.25
N LEU A 360 -8.06 -0.75 16.98
CA LEU A 360 -7.20 -1.92 16.78
C LEU A 360 -6.26 -1.75 15.58
N ALA A 361 -6.74 -1.18 14.48
CA ALA A 361 -5.94 -0.87 13.30
C ALA A 361 -4.85 0.17 13.59
N GLY A 362 -5.20 1.27 14.26
CA GLY A 362 -4.29 2.37 14.58
C GLY A 362 -3.13 1.95 15.48
N ASP A 363 -3.36 1.03 16.41
CA ASP A 363 -2.35 0.52 17.34
C ASP A 363 -1.51 -0.63 16.74
N MET A 364 -1.91 -1.17 15.59
CA MET A 364 -1.25 -2.31 14.99
C MET A 364 0.02 -1.89 14.23
N LYS A 365 1.17 -2.18 14.85
CA LYS A 365 2.50 -2.11 14.26
C LYS A 365 3.35 -3.26 14.77
N GLN A 366 3.17 -4.43 14.17
CA GLN A 366 3.62 -5.71 14.71
C GLN A 366 4.63 -6.37 13.78
N GLN A 367 5.61 -7.07 14.34
CA GLN A 367 6.47 -7.95 13.55
C GLN A 367 5.66 -9.21 13.17
N GLY A 368 5.79 -9.66 11.92
CA GLY A 368 5.14 -10.89 11.49
C GLY A 368 5.85 -11.59 10.33
N GLN A 369 5.36 -12.79 10.04
CA GLN A 369 5.82 -13.66 8.96
C GLN A 369 4.64 -13.99 8.05
N ILE A 370 4.92 -14.14 6.75
CA ILE A 370 3.92 -14.43 5.72
C ILE A 370 4.38 -15.64 4.92
N TRP A 371 3.47 -16.57 4.70
CA TRP A 371 3.62 -17.62 3.70
C TRP A 371 2.59 -17.40 2.60
N MET A 372 3.00 -17.51 1.34
CA MET A 372 2.12 -17.51 0.19
C MET A 372 1.80 -18.95 -0.21
N LEU A 373 0.51 -19.28 -0.28
CA LEU A 373 0.03 -20.55 -0.82
C LEU A 373 -0.32 -20.32 -2.29
N TRP A 374 0.36 -21.05 -3.18
CA TRP A 374 0.33 -20.80 -4.63
C TRP A 374 -0.10 -22.06 -5.41
N PRO A 375 -0.83 -21.95 -6.54
CA PRO A 375 -1.26 -23.11 -7.32
C PRO A 375 -0.11 -24.02 -7.72
N LYS A 376 -0.24 -25.32 -7.45
CA LYS A 376 0.77 -26.31 -7.83
C LYS A 376 1.00 -26.32 -9.33
N GLY A 377 2.26 -26.37 -9.73
CA GLY A 377 2.67 -26.40 -11.14
C GLY A 377 2.55 -25.05 -11.87
N ALA A 378 2.07 -23.99 -11.21
CA ALA A 378 2.12 -22.65 -11.76
C ALA A 378 3.51 -22.02 -11.56
N ALA A 379 3.95 -21.22 -12.54
CA ALA A 379 5.16 -20.43 -12.39
C ALA A 379 5.01 -19.43 -11.24
N LEU A 380 6.08 -19.25 -10.45
CA LEU A 380 6.10 -18.24 -9.41
C LEU A 380 6.07 -16.82 -10.01
N PRO A 381 5.54 -15.83 -9.27
CA PRO A 381 5.54 -14.46 -9.72
C PRO A 381 6.97 -13.94 -9.91
N GLN A 382 7.17 -13.05 -10.88
CA GLN A 382 8.45 -12.39 -11.08
C GLN A 382 8.53 -11.16 -10.18
N VAL A 383 9.44 -11.18 -9.20
CA VAL A 383 9.72 -10.01 -8.36
C VAL A 383 10.73 -9.12 -9.08
N PRO A 384 10.46 -7.80 -9.22
CA PRO A 384 11.44 -6.88 -9.81
C PRO A 384 12.77 -6.97 -9.06
N GLN A 385 13.84 -7.31 -9.78
CA GLN A 385 15.18 -7.29 -9.22
C GLN A 385 15.57 -5.84 -8.92
N VAL A 386 16.01 -5.55 -7.70
CA VAL A 386 16.61 -4.26 -7.37
C VAL A 386 17.96 -4.22 -8.08
N ALA A 387 18.03 -3.56 -9.25
CA ALA A 387 19.30 -3.20 -9.84
C ALA A 387 19.92 -2.12 -8.94
N ASP A 388 21.15 -2.35 -8.47
CA ASP A 388 21.90 -1.41 -7.64
C ASP A 388 21.77 0.01 -8.19
N THR A 389 21.17 0.90 -7.41
CA THR A 389 21.24 2.34 -7.65
C THR A 389 22.67 2.81 -7.37
N VAL A 390 23.61 2.47 -8.24
CA VAL A 390 24.84 3.24 -8.42
C VAL A 390 24.44 4.43 -9.29
N LYS A 391 23.98 5.50 -8.65
CA LYS A 391 24.05 6.82 -9.28
C LYS A 391 25.51 7.24 -9.23
N ASP A 392 26.23 6.95 -10.30
CA ASP A 392 27.42 7.71 -10.67
C ASP A 392 27.03 9.19 -10.72
N LYS A 393 27.68 9.97 -9.86
CA LYS A 393 27.76 11.42 -9.99
C LYS A 393 28.72 11.74 -11.15
N PRO A 394 28.35 12.63 -12.07
CA PRO A 394 29.29 13.61 -12.57
C PRO A 394 29.56 14.70 -11.51
#